data_AF-A0A258FSE2-F1
#
_entry.id   AF-A0A258FSE2-F1
#
_cell.length_a   1.000
_cell.length_b   1.000
_cell.length_c   1.000
_cell.angle_alpha   90.00
_cell.angle_beta   90.00
_cell.angle_gamma   90.00
#
_symmetry.space_group_name_H-M   'P 1'
#
loop_
_entity.id
_entity.type
_entity.pdbx_description
1 polymer ?
#
loop_
_entity_poly.entity_id
_entity_poly.type
_entity_poly.pdbx_seq_one_letter_code
_entity_poly.pdbx_strand_id
1 'polypeptide(L)'
;MNRFLTTRRLAILFFAIFGVLVGGLVLVQRFWVDPQEACARDGRWWYPEERRCLTPIYLPDITGRPEGVSREEASNAANRELLAIEERLAAESDARDAAIERQREELNR
;
A
#
# COMPACT_ATOMS: atom_id res chain seq x y z
N MET A 1 16.68 54.43 37.70
CA MET A 1 16.98 53.00 37.97
C MET A 1 15.72 52.18 37.74
N ASN A 2 15.79 51.18 36.86
CA ASN A 2 14.64 50.51 36.24
C ASN A 2 13.75 49.79 37.27
N ARG A 3 12.58 50.37 37.56
CA ARG A 3 11.54 49.88 38.50
C ARG A 3 10.92 48.52 38.11
N PHE A 4 11.45 47.88 37.06
CA PHE A 4 10.97 46.65 36.46
C PHE A 4 11.67 45.39 36.99
N LEU A 5 12.77 45.52 37.75
CA LEU A 5 13.59 44.41 38.23
C LEU A 5 13.38 44.09 39.73
N THR A 6 12.14 44.17 40.24
CA THR A 6 11.86 43.62 41.57
C THR A 6 11.75 42.10 41.49
N THR A 7 12.26 41.38 42.49
CA THR A 7 12.31 39.91 42.52
C THR A 7 10.96 39.26 42.19
N ARG A 8 9.86 39.85 42.68
CA ARG A 8 8.50 39.39 42.38
C ARG A 8 8.14 39.49 40.89
N ARG A 9 8.46 40.59 40.23
CA ARG A 9 8.14 40.80 38.80
C ARG A 9 9.00 39.92 37.91
N LEU A 10 10.28 39.76 38.27
CA LEU A 10 11.20 38.88 37.58
C LEU A 10 10.77 37.42 37.69
N ALA A 11 10.35 36.96 38.87
CA ALA A 11 9.83 35.61 39.07
C ALA A 11 8.57 35.36 38.22
N ILE A 12 7.62 36.30 38.20
CA ILE A 12 6.41 36.18 37.36
C ILE A 12 6.79 36.07 35.87
N LEU A 13 7.69 36.93 35.40
CA LEU A 13 8.14 36.90 34.01
C LEU A 13 8.83 35.57 33.68
N PHE A 14 9.69 35.08 34.57
CA PHE A 14 10.36 33.79 34.42
C PHE A 14 9.37 32.64 34.32
N PHE A 15 8.44 32.52 35.27
CA PHE A 15 7.45 31.44 35.27
C PHE A 15 6.49 31.53 34.09
N ALA A 16 6.13 32.74 33.63
CA ALA A 16 5.32 32.91 32.44
C ALA A 16 6.05 32.37 31.19
N ILE A 17 7.31 32.77 30.99
CA ILE A 17 8.12 32.31 29.85
C ILE A 17 8.35 30.80 29.94
N PHE A 18 8.70 30.29 31.12
CA PHE A 18 8.88 28.87 31.36
C PHE A 18 7.62 28.08 31.03
N GLY A 19 6.46 28.54 31.50
CA GLY A 19 5.17 27.91 31.20
C GLY A 19 4.86 27.88 29.71
N VAL A 20 5.16 28.96 28.98
CA VAL A 20 5.00 29.01 27.52
C VAL A 20 5.93 28.03 26.82
N LEU A 21 7.20 27.94 27.23
CA LEU A 21 8.16 27.02 26.63
C LEU A 21 7.79 25.55 26.87
N VAL A 22 7.45 25.19 28.12
CA VAL A 22 7.03 23.83 28.47
C VAL A 22 5.70 23.49 27.78
N GLY A 23 4.73 24.40 27.79
CA GLY A 23 3.47 24.22 27.09
C GLY A 23 3.68 24.03 25.58
N GLY A 24 4.55 24.83 24.97
CA GLY A 24 4.94 24.67 23.57
C GLY A 24 5.55 23.30 23.28
N LEU A 25 6.46 22.83 24.13
CA LEU A 25 7.08 21.51 24.00
C LEU A 25 6.03 20.38 24.08
N VAL A 26 5.10 20.46 25.04
CA VAL A 26 4.02 19.49 25.19
C VAL A 26 3.12 19.44 23.95
N LEU A 27 2.81 20.60 23.36
CA LEU A 27 2.03 20.67 22.13
C LEU A 27 2.78 20.01 20.96
N VAL A 28 4.08 20.31 20.81
CA VAL A 28 4.91 19.67 19.76
C VAL A 28 4.93 18.15 19.94
N GLN A 29 5.20 17.67 21.15
CA GLN A 29 5.19 16.24 21.46
C GLN A 29 3.84 15.61 21.05
N ARG A 30 2.73 16.20 21.49
CA ARG A 30 1.39 15.62 21.32
C ARG A 30 0.89 15.60 19.88
N PHE A 31 1.28 16.60 19.08
CA PHE A 31 0.76 16.79 17.72
C PHE A 31 1.74 16.36 16.62
N TRP A 32 3.04 16.28 16.89
CA TRP A 32 4.05 15.88 15.90
C TRP A 32 4.74 14.56 16.22
N VAL A 33 5.03 14.26 17.49
CA VAL A 33 5.83 13.07 17.86
C VAL A 33 4.93 11.87 18.18
N ASP A 34 3.97 12.06 19.09
CA ASP A 34 3.09 10.98 19.56
C ASP A 34 2.29 10.28 18.44
N PRO A 35 1.79 10.96 17.39
CA PRO A 35 1.05 10.28 16.32
C PRO A 35 1.87 9.24 15.57
N GLN A 36 3.17 9.51 15.37
CA GLN A 36 4.08 8.58 14.71
C GLN A 36 4.30 7.33 15.56
N GLU A 37 4.59 7.52 16.85
CA GLU A 37 4.81 6.41 17.78
C GLU A 37 3.56 5.57 17.99
N ALA A 38 2.39 6.21 18.11
CA ALA A 38 1.11 5.54 18.22
C ALA A 38 0.81 4.70 16.98
N CYS A 39 1.08 5.24 15.79
CA CYS A 39 0.90 4.51 14.53
C CYS A 39 1.79 3.26 14.46
N ALA A 40 3.06 3.39 14.81
CA ALA A 40 4.00 2.27 14.81
C ALA A 40 3.62 1.20 15.85
N ARG A 41 3.12 1.61 17.02
CA ARG A 41 2.64 0.70 18.07
C ARG A 41 1.45 -0.15 17.61
N ASP A 42 0.60 0.41 16.75
CA ASP A 42 -0.53 -0.31 16.15
C ASP A 42 -0.12 -1.24 14.99
N GLY A 43 1.19 -1.41 14.73
CA GLY A 43 1.69 -2.20 13.60
C GLY A 43 1.42 -1.57 12.23
N ARG A 44 1.07 -0.28 12.21
CA ARG A 44 0.80 0.50 11.00
C ARG A 44 2.03 1.29 10.58
N TRP A 45 1.99 1.83 9.36
CA TRP A 45 3.10 2.60 8.81
C TRP A 45 2.80 4.09 8.85
N TRP A 46 3.73 4.86 9.43
CA TRP A 46 3.64 6.31 9.44
C TRP A 46 4.11 6.89 8.10
N TYR A 47 3.26 7.66 7.43
CA TYR A 47 3.57 8.36 6.18
C TYR A 47 3.83 9.85 6.48
N PRO A 48 5.10 10.29 6.51
CA PRO A 48 5.49 11.60 7.04
C PRO A 48 5.03 12.78 6.16
N GLU A 49 4.92 12.59 4.85
CA GLU A 49 4.54 13.63 3.89
C GLU A 49 3.13 14.15 4.16
N GLU A 50 2.20 13.25 4.47
CA GLU A 50 0.80 13.61 4.72
C GLU A 50 0.41 13.47 6.19
N ARG A 51 1.35 13.06 7.05
CA ARG A 51 1.13 12.79 8.49
C ARG A 51 -0.03 11.83 8.72
N ARG A 52 -0.09 10.76 7.93
CA ARG A 52 -1.15 9.75 8.00
C ARG A 52 -0.59 8.41 8.45
N CYS A 53 -1.43 7.69 9.17
CA CYS A 53 -1.15 6.31 9.54
C CYS A 53 -1.80 5.38 8.51
N LEU A 54 -0.98 4.57 7.83
CA LEU A 54 -1.40 3.68 6.74
C LEU A 54 -1.39 2.22 7.21
N THR A 55 -2.36 1.45 6.72
CA THR A 55 -2.43 0.01 6.98
C THR A 55 -1.57 -0.73 5.95
N PRO A 56 -0.58 -1.52 6.37
CA PRO A 56 0.17 -2.37 5.45
C PRO A 56 -0.77 -3.44 4.88
N ILE A 57 -0.68 -3.68 3.58
CA ILE A 57 -1.47 -4.72 2.91
C ILE A 57 -0.53 -5.83 2.46
N TYR A 58 -0.93 -7.07 2.73
CA TYR A 58 -0.17 -8.23 2.29
C TYR A 58 -0.34 -8.42 0.77
N LEU A 59 0.78 -8.48 0.04
CA LEU A 59 0.76 -8.47 -1.43
C LEU A 59 0.06 -9.70 -2.05
N PRO A 60 0.22 -10.93 -1.52
CA PRO A 60 -0.56 -12.09 -1.93
C PRO A 60 -2.08 -11.90 -1.86
N ASP A 61 -2.59 -11.20 -0.84
CA ASP A 61 -4.04 -10.99 -0.67
C ASP A 61 -4.64 -10.15 -1.80
N ILE A 62 -3.87 -9.19 -2.33
CA ILE A 62 -4.31 -8.34 -3.44
C ILE A 62 -4.08 -9.06 -4.78
N THR A 63 -2.94 -9.72 -4.93
CA THR A 63 -2.51 -10.26 -6.23
C THR A 63 -3.05 -11.66 -6.52
N GLY A 64 -3.60 -12.35 -5.50
CA GLY A 64 -4.02 -13.75 -5.60
C GLY A 64 -2.85 -14.72 -5.82
N ARG A 65 -1.60 -14.24 -5.74
CA ARG A 65 -0.41 -15.07 -5.92
C ARG A 65 -0.14 -15.88 -4.66
N PRO A 66 0.30 -17.15 -4.77
CA PRO A 66 0.72 -17.92 -3.61
C PRO A 66 1.88 -17.24 -2.88
N GLU A 67 1.89 -17.35 -1.56
CA GLU A 67 3.00 -16.88 -0.72
C GLU A 67 4.30 -17.63 -1.07
N GLY A 68 5.43 -16.93 -1.02
CA GLY A 68 6.76 -17.50 -1.30
C GLY A 68 7.09 -17.76 -2.78
N VAL A 69 6.14 -17.58 -3.70
CA VAL A 69 6.35 -17.82 -5.13
C VAL A 69 6.80 -16.55 -5.83
N SER A 70 7.86 -16.64 -6.64
CA SER A 70 8.35 -15.50 -7.42
C SER A 70 7.30 -15.02 -8.45
N ARG A 71 7.42 -13.78 -8.91
CA ARG A 71 6.48 -13.24 -9.92
C ARG A 71 6.53 -14.07 -11.20
N GLU A 72 7.74 -14.49 -11.55
CA GLU A 72 8.02 -15.28 -12.75
C GLU A 72 7.40 -16.68 -12.65
N GLU A 73 7.59 -17.38 -11.54
CA GLU A 73 6.99 -18.70 -11.31
C GLU A 73 5.46 -18.66 -11.38
N ALA A 74 4.83 -17.67 -10.74
CA ALA A 74 3.37 -17.50 -10.78
C ALA A 74 2.88 -17.21 -12.21
N SER A 75 3.61 -16.38 -12.96
CA SER A 75 3.28 -16.08 -14.37
C SER A 75 3.44 -17.32 -15.26
N ASN A 76 4.51 -18.09 -15.08
CA ASN A 76 4.76 -19.30 -15.85
C ASN A 76 3.71 -20.38 -15.56
N ALA A 77 3.26 -20.49 -14.31
CA ALA A 77 2.17 -21.40 -13.95
C ALA A 77 0.87 -21.03 -14.67
N ALA A 78 0.46 -19.75 -14.63
CA ALA A 78 -0.73 -19.27 -15.33
C ALA A 78 -0.62 -19.44 -16.86
N ASN A 79 0.56 -19.18 -17.44
CA ASN A 79 0.78 -19.33 -18.88
C ASN A 79 0.62 -20.77 -19.37
N ARG A 80 0.97 -21.78 -18.56
CA ARG A 80 0.78 -23.20 -18.93
C ARG A 80 -0.68 -23.57 -19.14
N GLU A 81 -1.58 -23.01 -18.32
CA GLU A 81 -3.01 -23.23 -18.47
C GLU A 81 -3.53 -22.62 -19.78
N LEU A 82 -3.08 -21.41 -20.11
CA LEU A 82 -3.43 -20.72 -21.36
C LEU A 82 -2.96 -21.51 -22.58
N LEU A 83 -1.71 -21.98 -22.59
CA LEU A 83 -1.17 -22.78 -23.70
C LEU A 83 -2.00 -24.07 -23.93
N ALA A 84 -2.41 -24.75 -22.86
CA ALA A 84 -3.26 -25.94 -22.98
C ALA A 84 -4.68 -25.63 -23.50
N ILE A 85 -5.19 -24.42 -23.29
CA ILE A 85 -6.47 -23.98 -23.88
C ILE A 85 -6.27 -23.67 -25.37
N GLU A 86 -5.19 -22.98 -25.73
CA GLU A 86 -4.86 -22.66 -27.12
C GLU A 86 -4.70 -23.92 -27.97
N GLU A 87 -4.00 -24.95 -27.45
CA GLU A 87 -3.86 -26.25 -28.13
C GLU A 87 -5.21 -26.94 -28.37
N ARG A 88 -6.13 -26.89 -27.39
CA ARG A 88 -7.48 -27.46 -27.53
C ARG A 88 -8.31 -26.71 -28.58
N LEU A 89 -8.28 -25.38 -28.55
CA LEU A 89 -9.00 -24.54 -29.50
C LEU A 89 -8.49 -24.73 -30.93
N ALA A 90 -7.17 -24.89 -31.10
CA ALA A 90 -6.57 -25.17 -32.40
C ALA A 90 -7.04 -26.52 -32.97
N ALA A 91 -7.08 -27.57 -32.14
CA ALA A 91 -7.58 -28.88 -32.57
C ALA A 91 -9.06 -28.85 -32.95
N GLU A 92 -9.88 -28.10 -32.21
CA GLU A 92 -11.30 -27.91 -32.53
C GLU A 92 -11.49 -27.11 -33.82
N SER A 93 -10.69 -26.05 -34.05
CA SER A 93 -10.75 -25.29 -35.31
C SER A 93 -10.38 -26.15 -36.50
N ASP A 94 -9.32 -26.96 -36.40
CA ASP A 94 -8.87 -27.84 -37.48
C ASP A 94 -9.93 -28.90 -37.80
N ALA A 95 -10.56 -29.48 -36.78
CA ALA A 95 -11.63 -30.47 -36.95
C ALA A 95 -12.87 -29.86 -37.64
N ARG A 96 -13.23 -28.63 -37.28
CA ARG A 96 -14.33 -27.89 -37.91
C ARG A 96 -14.01 -27.56 -39.35
N ASP A 97 -12.82 -27.06 -39.63
CA ASP A 97 -12.42 -26.65 -40.98
C ASP A 97 -12.36 -27.86 -41.92
N ALA A 98 -11.88 -29.01 -41.43
CA ALA A 98 -11.94 -30.28 -42.16
C ALA A 98 -13.40 -30.74 -42.42
N ALA A 99 -14.32 -30.52 -41.50
CA ALA A 99 -15.74 -30.85 -41.69
C ALA A 99 -16.41 -29.95 -42.74
N ILE A 100 -16.09 -28.65 -42.72
CA ILE A 100 -16.56 -27.69 -43.72
C ILE A 100 -16.07 -28.07 -45.11
N GLU A 101 -14.79 -28.46 -45.24
CA GLU A 101 -14.22 -28.83 -46.53
C GLU A 101 -14.88 -30.08 -47.10
N ARG A 102 -15.09 -31.12 -46.27
CA ARG A 102 -15.86 -32.30 -46.67
C ARG A 102 -17.28 -31.94 -47.17
N GLN A 103 -17.96 -31.04 -46.45
CA GLN A 103 -19.30 -30.60 -46.84
C GLN A 103 -19.29 -29.83 -48.16
N ARG A 104 -18.26 -29.01 -48.43
CA ARG A 104 -18.09 -28.30 -49.70
C ARG A 104 -17.89 -29.27 -50.87
N GLU A 105 -17.07 -30.29 -50.68
CA GLU A 105 -16.84 -31.34 -51.68
C GLU A 105 -18.13 -32.11 -52.02
N GLU A 106 -18.95 -32.41 -51.01
CA GLU A 106 -20.25 -33.07 -51.18
C GLU A 106 -21.26 -32.20 -51.95
N LEU A 107 -21.29 -30.89 -51.69
CA LEU A 107 -22.21 -29.95 -52.37
C LEU A 107 -21.81 -29.63 -53.81
N ASN A 108 -20.51 -29.74 -54.14
CA ASN A 108 -19.98 -29.44 -55.48
C ASN A 108 -19.95 -30.66 -56.42
N ARG A 109 -20.44 -31.82 -55.98
CA ARG A 109 -20.58 -33.05 -56.77
C ARG A 109 -21.99 -33.19 -57.33
#